data_AF-A0A218PTA7-F1
#
_entry.id   AF-A0A218PTA7-F1
#
_cell.length_a   1.000
_cell.length_b   1.000
_cell.length_c   1.000
_cell.angle_alpha   90.00
_cell.angle_beta   90.00
_cell.angle_gamma   90.00
#
_symmetry.space_group_name_H-M   'P 1'
#
loop_
_entity.id
_entity.type
_entity.pdbx_description
1 polymer ?
#
loop_
_entity_poly.entity_id
_entity_poly.type
_entity_poly.pdbx_seq_one_letter_code
_entity_poly.pdbx_strand_id
1 'polypeptide(L)'
;MRALSIAATGMSAQQTNVEVIANNVANINTTGFKRARAEFTDLLYQTDRAAGTMARDDDTMIPEGNQIGLGVRTVAIRHLSMQGALSPTSNKLDLALDGRGYFQVQGENNEILYTRDGAFNKDANGQLVTLDGNVVIPNITIPSTATDVQINASGQVYAIIGATGQQQLLGQLSIANFANEAGLDALGGNLFRENQASGAAVIGNPGDSGFAKIHQGYLESSNVDPVKEITELIAAQRAYEMNSKVISAADDMFSTITKNMP
;
A
#
# COMPACT_ATOMS: atom_id res chain seq x y z
N MET A 1 4.73 -19.66 31.01
CA MET A 1 5.99 -18.90 30.84
C MET A 1 5.75 -17.70 29.96
N ARG A 2 6.00 -16.50 30.48
CA ARG A 2 5.83 -15.24 29.74
C ARG A 2 6.80 -15.14 28.55
N ALA A 3 8.02 -15.70 28.70
CA ALA A 3 9.04 -15.69 27.65
C ALA A 3 8.61 -16.39 26.34
N LEU A 4 7.95 -17.56 26.44
CA LEU A 4 7.46 -18.30 25.28
C LEU A 4 6.36 -17.53 24.53
N SER A 5 5.41 -16.93 25.24
CA SER A 5 4.35 -16.14 24.61
C SER A 5 4.88 -14.85 23.97
N ILE A 6 5.81 -14.16 24.63
CA ILE A 6 6.48 -12.96 24.07
C ILE A 6 7.22 -13.34 22.78
N ALA A 7 8.03 -14.40 22.81
CA ALA A 7 8.77 -14.86 21.63
C ALA A 7 7.84 -15.33 20.50
N ALA A 8 6.73 -16.02 20.82
CA ALA A 8 5.73 -16.43 19.84
C ALA A 8 5.07 -15.24 19.13
N THR A 9 4.67 -14.21 19.88
CA THR A 9 4.11 -13.00 19.29
C THR A 9 5.13 -12.24 18.44
N GLY A 10 6.40 -12.22 18.87
CA GLY A 10 7.52 -11.69 18.09
C GLY A 10 7.76 -12.44 16.78
N MET A 11 7.71 -13.78 16.78
CA MET A 11 7.82 -14.58 15.55
C MET A 11 6.66 -14.30 14.59
N SER A 12 5.42 -14.27 15.09
CA SER A 12 4.26 -13.98 14.24
C SER A 12 4.34 -12.58 13.62
N ALA A 13 4.75 -11.57 14.38
CA ALA A 13 4.97 -10.22 13.86
C ALA A 13 6.05 -10.19 12.76
N GLN A 14 7.18 -10.89 12.97
CA GLN A 14 8.23 -10.96 11.96
C GLN A 14 7.83 -11.78 10.73
N GLN A 15 7.01 -12.81 10.89
CA GLN A 15 6.45 -13.55 9.76
C GLN A 15 5.60 -12.62 8.88
N THR A 16 4.68 -11.85 9.46
CA THR A 16 3.90 -10.86 8.70
C THR A 16 4.81 -9.82 8.05
N ASN A 17 5.88 -9.38 8.73
CA ASN A 17 6.85 -8.45 8.15
C ASN A 17 7.52 -9.05 6.90
N VAL A 18 7.97 -10.30 6.98
CA VAL A 18 8.57 -11.03 5.85
C VAL A 18 7.57 -11.16 4.70
N GLU A 19 6.32 -11.49 4.97
CA GLU A 19 5.26 -11.60 3.95
C GLU A 19 5.01 -10.26 3.23
N VAL A 20 4.94 -9.16 3.98
CA VAL A 20 4.76 -7.81 3.41
C VAL A 20 5.96 -7.40 2.56
N ILE A 21 7.19 -7.60 3.04
CA ILE A 21 8.41 -7.28 2.28
C ILE A 21 8.51 -8.15 1.03
N ALA A 22 8.21 -9.45 1.13
CA ALA A 22 8.19 -10.35 -0.02
C ALA A 22 7.17 -9.89 -1.08
N ASN A 23 5.99 -9.44 -0.66
CA ASN A 23 4.99 -8.87 -1.57
C ASN A 23 5.48 -7.58 -2.25
N ASN A 24 6.14 -6.69 -1.51
CA ASN A 24 6.75 -5.48 -2.09
C ASN A 24 7.77 -5.83 -3.17
N VAL A 25 8.67 -6.77 -2.89
CA VAL A 25 9.70 -7.22 -3.84
C VAL A 25 9.08 -7.85 -5.08
N ALA A 26 8.03 -8.65 -4.93
CA ALA A 26 7.33 -9.24 -6.07
C ALA A 26 6.71 -8.17 -6.99
N ASN A 27 6.27 -7.04 -6.43
CA ASN A 27 5.58 -5.97 -7.14
C ASN A 27 6.48 -4.77 -7.52
N ILE A 28 7.80 -4.95 -7.60
CA ILE A 28 8.73 -3.87 -8.02
C ILE A 28 8.45 -3.39 -9.45
N ASN A 29 8.08 -4.30 -10.35
CA ASN A 29 7.84 -3.96 -11.75
C ASN A 29 6.35 -3.67 -12.03
N THR A 30 5.49 -3.75 -11.02
CA THR A 30 4.06 -3.50 -11.17
C THR A 30 3.82 -1.99 -11.26
N THR A 31 3.14 -1.54 -12.31
CA THR A 31 2.85 -0.12 -12.56
C THR A 31 1.86 0.42 -11.54
N GLY A 32 2.14 1.61 -10.98
CA GLY A 32 1.28 2.24 -9.97
C GLY A 32 1.26 1.55 -8.59
N PHE A 33 2.07 0.50 -8.36
CA PHE A 33 2.11 -0.18 -7.07
C PHE A 33 2.69 0.71 -5.96
N LYS A 34 2.08 0.64 -4.77
CA LYS A 34 2.50 1.39 -3.58
C LYS A 34 3.03 0.42 -2.54
N ARG A 35 4.26 0.65 -2.11
CA ARG A 35 4.94 -0.10 -1.05
C ARG A 35 4.07 -0.20 0.19
N ALA A 36 3.92 -1.41 0.71
CA ALA A 36 3.26 -1.69 1.97
C ALA A 36 4.28 -1.78 3.13
N ARG A 37 3.85 -1.47 4.36
CA ARG A 37 4.63 -1.62 5.58
C ARG A 37 3.76 -2.17 6.71
N ALA A 38 4.25 -3.20 7.40
CA ALA A 38 3.65 -3.69 8.62
C ALA A 38 3.96 -2.73 9.79
N GLU A 39 2.93 -2.32 10.51
CA GLU A 39 3.02 -1.49 11.71
C GLU A 39 2.76 -2.35 12.95
N PHE A 40 3.65 -2.24 13.94
CA PHE A 40 3.63 -3.05 15.15
C PHE A 40 3.40 -2.18 16.38
N THR A 41 2.78 -2.75 17.41
CA THR A 41 2.64 -2.09 18.72
C THR A 41 2.84 -3.13 19.82
N ASP A 42 3.38 -2.68 20.95
CA ASP A 42 3.53 -3.51 22.13
C ASP A 42 2.17 -3.96 22.68
N LEU A 43 2.20 -5.05 23.44
CA LEU A 43 1.05 -5.55 24.19
C LEU A 43 1.05 -4.99 25.62
N LEU A 44 -0.05 -5.21 26.34
CA LEU A 44 -0.23 -4.73 27.70
C LEU A 44 0.95 -5.11 28.61
N TYR A 45 1.23 -4.26 29.58
CA TYR A 45 2.25 -4.48 30.59
C TYR A 45 1.63 -5.14 31.81
N GLN A 46 2.24 -6.24 32.28
CA GLN A 46 1.89 -6.83 33.56
C GLN A 46 2.73 -6.16 34.65
N THR A 47 2.07 -5.55 35.64
CA THR A 47 2.74 -4.93 36.78
C THR A 47 2.86 -5.96 37.90
N ASP A 48 4.08 -6.43 38.17
CA ASP A 48 4.36 -7.31 39.32
C ASP A 48 4.58 -6.48 40.60
N ARG A 49 5.07 -5.23 40.47
CA ARG A 49 5.21 -4.28 41.59
C ARG A 49 5.04 -2.85 41.07
N ALA A 50 4.10 -2.10 41.63
CA ALA A 50 3.86 -0.73 41.22
C ALA A 50 4.88 0.24 41.86
N ALA A 51 5.49 1.10 41.05
CA ALA A 51 6.29 2.23 41.53
C ALA A 51 5.43 3.16 42.40
N GLY A 52 6.00 3.78 43.42
CA GLY A 52 5.28 4.74 44.28
C GLY A 52 4.41 4.11 45.38
N THR A 53 4.45 2.79 45.56
CA THR A 53 3.82 2.11 46.71
C THR A 53 4.77 2.10 47.92
N MET A 54 4.23 2.09 49.14
CA MET A 54 5.05 2.03 50.36
C MET A 54 5.63 0.63 50.55
N ALA A 55 6.90 0.54 50.93
CA ALA A 55 7.52 -0.73 51.30
C ALA A 55 6.89 -1.29 52.59
N ARG A 56 6.88 -2.63 52.72
CA ARG A 56 6.17 -3.34 53.81
C ARG A 56 6.77 -3.11 55.22
N ASP A 57 7.95 -2.51 55.33
CA ASP A 57 8.72 -2.49 56.60
C ASP A 57 9.50 -1.20 56.90
N ASP A 58 9.31 -0.11 56.16
CA ASP A 58 9.85 1.21 56.51
C ASP A 58 9.20 2.28 55.62
N ASP A 59 9.22 3.54 56.05
CA ASP A 59 8.63 4.75 55.41
C ASP A 59 9.29 5.13 54.06
N THR A 60 9.78 4.15 53.31
CA THR A 60 10.48 4.28 52.05
C THR A 60 9.55 3.95 50.88
N MET A 61 9.42 4.93 49.97
CA MET A 61 8.66 4.78 48.74
C MET A 61 9.46 3.95 47.75
N ILE A 62 8.82 2.97 47.08
CA ILE A 62 9.46 2.16 46.06
C ILE A 62 9.70 3.05 44.82
N PRO A 63 10.97 3.34 44.44
CA PRO A 63 11.26 4.28 43.36
C PRO A 63 11.06 3.66 41.97
N GLU A 64 11.24 2.34 41.83
CA GLU A 64 11.13 1.64 40.54
C GLU A 64 10.10 0.50 40.63
N GLY A 65 9.15 0.50 39.68
CA GLY A 65 8.16 -0.55 39.52
C GLY A 65 8.69 -1.67 38.61
N ASN A 66 8.21 -2.89 38.83
CA ASN A 66 8.49 -4.01 37.94
C ASN A 66 7.31 -4.20 36.98
N GLN A 67 7.50 -3.80 35.72
CA GLN A 67 6.53 -3.95 34.63
C GLN A 67 7.15 -4.75 33.50
N ILE A 68 6.47 -5.81 33.09
CA ILE A 68 6.93 -6.69 32.01
C ILE A 68 5.94 -6.62 30.85
N GLY A 69 6.42 -6.25 29.66
CA GLY A 69 5.62 -6.23 28.44
C GLY A 69 5.26 -7.63 27.97
N LEU A 70 4.02 -7.81 27.50
CA LEU A 70 3.50 -9.12 27.09
C LEU A 70 3.79 -9.49 25.62
N GLY A 71 4.59 -8.69 24.92
CA GLY A 71 5.01 -8.95 23.54
C GLY A 71 4.57 -7.85 22.58
N VAL A 72 4.31 -8.25 21.33
CA VAL A 72 4.04 -7.34 20.20
C VAL A 72 2.92 -7.90 19.32
N ARG A 73 2.11 -7.03 18.70
CA ARG A 73 1.17 -7.45 17.65
C ARG A 73 1.26 -6.54 16.43
N THR A 74 0.91 -7.09 15.27
CA THR A 74 0.68 -6.30 14.06
C THR A 74 -0.65 -5.57 14.19
N VAL A 75 -0.63 -4.25 14.01
CA VAL A 75 -1.82 -3.38 14.11
C VAL A 75 -2.42 -3.11 12.74
N ALA A 76 -1.57 -2.88 11.74
CA ALA A 76 -2.02 -2.58 10.38
C ALA A 76 -0.91 -2.89 9.36
N ILE A 77 -1.32 -3.03 8.10
CA ILE A 77 -0.44 -2.96 6.93
C ILE A 77 -0.80 -1.68 6.20
N ARG A 78 0.11 -0.70 6.19
CA ARG A 78 -0.12 0.61 5.59
C ARG A 78 0.56 0.67 4.22
N HIS A 79 -0.19 1.12 3.22
CA HIS A 79 0.36 1.52 1.93
C HIS A 79 0.97 2.92 2.03
N LEU A 80 2.17 3.09 1.51
CA LEU A 80 2.84 4.38 1.40
C LEU A 80 2.57 4.97 0.02
N SER A 81 1.64 5.93 -0.04
CA SER A 81 1.21 6.60 -1.28
C SER A 81 2.20 7.62 -1.85
N MET A 82 3.51 7.37 -1.71
CA MET A 82 4.51 8.20 -2.37
C MET A 82 4.50 7.97 -3.88
N GLN A 83 4.77 9.01 -4.65
CA GLN A 83 4.93 8.94 -6.10
C GLN A 83 6.13 8.07 -6.47
N GLY A 84 5.94 7.13 -7.40
CA GLY A 84 7.02 6.38 -8.02
C GLY A 84 7.64 7.10 -9.21
N ALA A 85 8.74 6.57 -9.75
CA ALA A 85 9.39 7.16 -10.91
C ALA A 85 8.50 7.04 -12.16
N LEU A 86 8.40 8.13 -12.94
CA LEU A 86 7.67 8.16 -14.20
C LEU A 86 8.58 7.61 -15.30
N SER A 87 8.21 6.47 -15.88
CA SER A 87 8.95 5.82 -16.96
C SER A 87 8.29 6.13 -18.30
N PRO A 88 9.01 6.69 -19.29
CA PRO A 88 8.44 6.94 -20.61
C PRO A 88 8.12 5.60 -21.29
N THR A 89 6.97 5.56 -21.94
CA THR A 89 6.53 4.45 -22.77
C THR A 89 6.25 4.93 -24.19
N SER A 90 6.35 4.03 -25.16
CA SER A 90 6.06 4.34 -26.56
C SER A 90 4.57 4.27 -26.90
N ASN A 91 3.71 3.94 -25.93
CA ASN A 91 2.27 3.80 -26.12
C ASN A 91 1.55 5.09 -25.73
N LYS A 92 0.70 5.60 -26.62
CA LYS A 92 0.00 6.88 -26.42
C LYS A 92 -1.18 6.79 -25.45
N LEU A 93 -1.67 5.58 -25.19
CA LEU A 93 -2.77 5.35 -24.25
C LEU A 93 -2.28 5.13 -22.82
N ASP A 94 -0.97 5.04 -22.63
CA ASP A 94 -0.37 4.99 -21.29
C ASP A 94 -0.40 6.40 -20.69
N LEU A 95 -0.95 6.49 -19.49
CA LEU A 95 -1.10 7.75 -18.77
C LEU A 95 -0.48 7.62 -17.39
N ALA A 96 0.32 8.60 -17.00
CA ALA A 96 0.81 8.70 -15.64
C ALA A 96 0.33 9.97 -14.98
N LEU A 97 0.05 9.86 -13.69
CA LEU A 97 -0.28 10.99 -12.84
C LEU A 97 0.98 11.50 -12.15
N ASP A 98 1.22 12.79 -12.29
CA ASP A 98 2.27 13.53 -11.59
C ASP A 98 1.62 14.38 -10.50
N GLY A 99 1.69 13.87 -9.26
CA GLY A 99 1.02 14.45 -8.09
C GLY A 99 0.00 13.50 -7.46
N ARG A 100 -0.88 14.01 -6.60
CA ARG A 100 -1.90 13.19 -5.90
C ARG A 100 -3.17 13.05 -6.74
N GLY A 101 -3.72 11.84 -6.78
CA GLY A 101 -4.93 11.52 -7.54
C GLY A 101 -5.02 10.07 -7.99
N TYR A 102 -6.20 9.62 -8.35
CA TYR A 102 -6.45 8.27 -8.85
C TYR A 102 -7.33 8.38 -10.10
N PHE A 103 -7.08 7.50 -11.06
CA PHE A 103 -8.01 7.27 -12.16
C PHE A 103 -9.24 6.55 -11.63
N GLN A 104 -10.39 6.89 -12.20
CA GLN A 104 -11.66 6.25 -11.89
C GLN A 104 -11.96 5.21 -12.95
N VAL A 105 -12.32 4.00 -12.52
CA VAL A 105 -12.69 2.91 -13.40
C VAL A 105 -13.98 2.25 -12.92
N GLN A 106 -14.73 1.72 -13.85
CA GLN A 106 -15.99 1.03 -13.60
C GLN A 106 -15.74 -0.47 -13.47
N GLY A 107 -15.99 -1.03 -12.30
CA GLY A 107 -15.93 -2.48 -12.07
C GLY A 107 -17.17 -3.22 -12.57
N GLU A 108 -17.17 -4.55 -12.41
CA GLU A 108 -18.20 -5.48 -12.93
C GLU A 108 -19.64 -5.19 -12.44
N ASN A 109 -19.81 -4.48 -11.32
CA ASN A 109 -21.12 -4.13 -10.73
C ASN A 109 -21.51 -2.65 -10.89
N ASN A 110 -20.93 -1.93 -11.85
CA ASN A 110 -21.02 -0.46 -11.95
C ASN A 110 -20.49 0.28 -10.71
N GLU A 111 -19.71 -0.40 -9.88
CA GLU A 111 -19.01 0.22 -8.77
C GLU A 111 -17.85 1.06 -9.31
N ILE A 112 -17.66 2.25 -8.74
CA ILE A 112 -16.52 3.09 -9.05
C ILE A 112 -15.34 2.61 -8.23
N LEU A 113 -14.31 2.15 -8.92
CA LEU A 113 -13.02 1.77 -8.36
C LEU A 113 -11.98 2.79 -8.76
N TYR A 114 -10.89 2.82 -8.01
CA TYR A 114 -9.83 3.80 -8.17
C TYR A 114 -8.54 3.06 -8.46
N THR A 115 -7.78 3.53 -9.44
CA THR A 115 -6.47 2.95 -9.76
C THR A 115 -5.44 4.02 -9.97
N ARG A 116 -4.20 3.67 -9.65
CA ARG A 116 -3.02 4.47 -9.98
C ARG A 116 -2.31 3.94 -11.23
N ASP A 117 -2.67 2.76 -11.68
CA ASP A 117 -2.20 2.21 -12.94
C ASP A 117 -2.88 2.95 -14.10
N GLY A 118 -2.08 3.34 -15.08
CA GLY A 118 -2.57 4.02 -16.28
C GLY A 118 -2.19 3.31 -17.57
N ALA A 119 -1.92 2.01 -17.48
CA ALA A 119 -1.83 1.12 -18.64
C ALA A 119 -3.23 0.89 -19.23
N PHE A 120 -3.70 1.84 -20.05
CA PHE A 120 -5.00 1.74 -20.70
C PHE A 120 -4.87 1.25 -22.15
N ASN A 121 -5.92 0.56 -22.60
CA ASN A 121 -6.10 0.13 -23.97
C ASN A 121 -7.48 0.54 -24.48
N LYS A 122 -7.70 0.39 -25.79
CA LYS A 122 -9.01 0.57 -26.41
C LYS A 122 -9.71 -0.77 -26.57
N ASP A 123 -11.01 -0.82 -26.28
CA ASP A 123 -11.86 -1.97 -26.58
C ASP A 123 -12.33 -1.96 -28.05
N ALA A 124 -13.12 -2.96 -28.45
CA ALA A 124 -13.70 -3.05 -29.79
C ALA A 124 -14.71 -1.92 -30.11
N ASN A 125 -15.31 -1.31 -29.07
CA ASN A 125 -16.22 -0.19 -29.19
C ASN A 125 -15.50 1.17 -29.17
N GLY A 126 -14.17 1.17 -29.04
CA GLY A 126 -13.34 2.37 -28.94
C GLY A 126 -13.31 3.02 -27.55
N GLN A 127 -13.85 2.38 -26.51
CA GLN A 127 -13.80 2.84 -25.13
C GLN A 127 -12.42 2.60 -24.52
N LEU A 128 -12.00 3.49 -23.63
CA LEU A 128 -10.80 3.29 -22.83
C LEU A 128 -11.08 2.27 -21.71
N VAL A 129 -10.29 1.20 -21.69
CA VAL A 129 -10.36 0.13 -20.70
C VAL A 129 -9.00 -0.13 -20.08
N THR A 130 -8.97 -0.62 -18.84
CA THR A 130 -7.75 -1.15 -18.22
C THR A 130 -7.34 -2.49 -18.83
N LEU A 131 -6.19 -3.02 -18.43
CA LEU A 131 -5.76 -4.38 -18.78
C LEU A 131 -6.77 -5.47 -18.38
N ASP A 132 -7.49 -5.25 -17.28
CA ASP A 132 -8.54 -6.16 -16.78
C ASP A 132 -9.91 -5.96 -17.46
N GLY A 133 -10.02 -5.01 -18.39
CA GLY A 133 -11.26 -4.72 -19.12
C GLY A 133 -12.23 -3.78 -18.39
N ASN A 134 -11.82 -3.16 -17.28
CA ASN A 134 -12.62 -2.16 -16.59
C ASN A 134 -12.63 -0.84 -17.37
N VAL A 135 -13.82 -0.27 -17.60
CA VAL A 135 -13.96 0.97 -18.39
C VAL A 135 -13.51 2.17 -17.58
N VAL A 136 -12.76 3.09 -18.17
CA VAL A 136 -12.32 4.33 -17.52
C VAL A 136 -13.48 5.33 -17.45
N ILE A 137 -13.63 6.00 -16.30
CA ILE A 137 -14.65 7.02 -16.06
C ILE A 137 -13.99 8.42 -16.08
N PRO A 138 -14.57 9.40 -16.79
CA PRO A 138 -15.76 9.31 -17.65
C PRO A 138 -15.50 8.49 -18.91
N ASN A 139 -16.56 7.86 -19.44
CA ASN A 139 -16.45 7.03 -20.63
C ASN A 139 -16.11 7.89 -21.86
N ILE A 140 -14.89 7.72 -22.37
CA ILE A 140 -14.39 8.40 -23.56
C ILE A 140 -14.32 7.38 -24.68
N THR A 141 -15.16 7.57 -25.71
CA THR A 141 -15.17 6.75 -26.92
C THR A 141 -14.29 7.37 -27.99
N ILE A 142 -13.22 6.67 -28.34
CA ILE A 142 -12.31 7.00 -29.43
C ILE A 142 -12.86 6.37 -30.72
N PRO A 143 -13.31 7.18 -31.71
CA PRO A 143 -13.85 6.64 -32.95
C PRO A 143 -12.77 5.88 -33.74
N SER A 144 -13.16 4.79 -34.42
CA SER A 144 -12.24 3.95 -35.21
C SER A 144 -11.59 4.68 -36.38
N THR A 145 -12.13 5.83 -36.79
CA THR A 145 -11.58 6.74 -37.80
C THR A 145 -10.46 7.64 -37.28
N ALA A 146 -10.17 7.62 -35.98
CA ALA A 146 -9.08 8.37 -35.38
C ALA A 146 -7.72 7.78 -35.80
N THR A 147 -6.86 8.63 -36.38
CA THR A 147 -5.48 8.25 -36.75
C THR A 147 -4.54 8.44 -35.58
N ASP A 148 -4.79 9.43 -34.72
CA ASP A 148 -3.99 9.68 -33.52
C ASP A 148 -4.85 10.17 -32.34
N VAL A 149 -4.35 9.93 -31.12
CA VAL A 149 -4.97 10.36 -29.86
C VAL A 149 -3.94 11.13 -29.04
N GLN A 150 -4.27 12.36 -28.67
CA GLN A 150 -3.45 13.23 -27.84
C GLN A 150 -4.20 13.59 -26.57
N ILE A 151 -3.53 13.45 -25.43
CA ILE A 151 -4.11 13.74 -24.12
C ILE A 151 -3.28 14.85 -23.50
N ASN A 152 -3.94 15.97 -23.19
CA ASN A 152 -3.24 17.10 -22.59
C ASN A 152 -3.11 16.94 -21.07
N ALA A 153 -2.28 17.78 -20.45
CA ALA A 153 -2.04 17.73 -19.00
C ALA A 153 -3.29 17.99 -18.14
N SER A 154 -4.31 18.64 -18.72
CA SER A 154 -5.62 18.85 -18.08
C SER A 154 -6.59 17.66 -18.25
N GLY A 155 -6.14 16.56 -18.86
CA GLY A 155 -6.93 15.35 -19.08
C GLY A 155 -7.90 15.40 -20.25
N GLN A 156 -7.88 16.45 -21.07
CA GLN A 156 -8.69 16.53 -22.28
C GLN A 156 -8.10 15.60 -23.34
N VAL A 157 -8.94 14.72 -23.88
CA VAL A 157 -8.61 13.74 -24.89
C VAL A 157 -9.04 14.26 -26.25
N TYR A 158 -8.06 14.50 -27.11
CA TYR A 158 -8.25 14.92 -28.50
C TYR A 158 -7.98 13.74 -29.42
N ALA A 159 -8.85 13.52 -30.41
CA ALA A 159 -8.58 12.62 -31.51
C ALA A 159 -8.39 13.39 -32.81
N ILE A 160 -7.40 12.97 -33.60
CA ILE A 160 -7.20 13.47 -34.96
C ILE A 160 -7.96 12.53 -35.89
N ILE A 161 -9.01 13.05 -36.52
CA ILE A 161 -9.89 12.27 -37.41
C ILE A 161 -9.62 12.64 -38.87
N GLY A 162 -9.30 11.63 -39.68
CA GLY A 162 -9.13 11.76 -41.13
C GLY A 162 -7.87 12.51 -41.60
N ALA A 163 -7.67 12.55 -42.92
CA ALA A 163 -6.52 13.18 -43.58
C ALA A 163 -6.46 14.71 -43.42
N THR A 164 -7.50 15.33 -42.87
CA THR A 164 -7.65 16.78 -42.66
C THR A 164 -6.96 17.29 -41.39
N GLY A 165 -6.43 16.41 -40.53
CA GLY A 165 -5.63 16.79 -39.36
C GLY A 165 -6.38 17.62 -38.30
N GLN A 166 -7.71 17.68 -38.35
CA GLN A 166 -8.51 18.45 -37.39
C GLN A 166 -8.58 17.67 -36.05
N GLN A 167 -8.20 18.35 -34.97
CA GLN A 167 -8.31 17.83 -33.61
C GLN A 167 -9.75 18.01 -33.12
N GLN A 168 -10.42 16.90 -32.80
CA GLN A 168 -11.73 16.92 -32.14
C GLN A 168 -11.57 16.55 -30.66
N LEU A 169 -12.16 17.34 -29.77
CA LEU A 169 -12.25 17.02 -28.35
C LEU A 169 -13.28 15.89 -28.15
N LEU A 170 -12.83 14.75 -27.62
CA LEU A 170 -13.69 13.60 -27.31
C LEU A 170 -14.28 13.67 -25.89
N GLY A 171 -13.54 14.29 -24.97
CA GLY A 171 -13.93 14.39 -23.56
C GLY A 171 -12.75 14.78 -22.68
N GLN A 172 -12.97 14.77 -21.37
CA GLN A 172 -11.96 15.09 -20.38
C GLN A 172 -11.97 14.03 -19.27
N LEU A 173 -10.81 13.46 -18.97
CA LEU A 173 -10.60 12.58 -17.84
C LEU A 173 -10.69 13.36 -16.54
N SER A 174 -11.34 12.76 -15.54
CA SER A 174 -11.40 13.29 -14.18
C SER A 174 -10.62 12.41 -13.23
N ILE A 175 -9.93 13.02 -12.27
CA ILE A 175 -9.20 12.29 -11.23
C ILE A 175 -9.87 12.46 -9.88
N ALA A 176 -9.78 11.43 -9.06
CA ALA A 176 -10.28 11.44 -7.69
C ALA A 176 -9.13 11.59 -6.71
N ASN A 177 -9.31 12.43 -5.70
CA ASN A 177 -8.41 12.51 -4.55
C ASN A 177 -9.17 12.13 -3.27
N PHE A 178 -8.45 11.67 -2.27
CA PHE A 178 -9.01 11.26 -0.98
C PHE A 178 -8.37 12.07 0.14
N ALA A 179 -9.15 12.37 1.18
CA ALA A 179 -8.61 13.00 2.38
C ALA A 179 -7.61 12.08 3.09
N ASN A 180 -7.87 10.77 3.08
CA ASN A 180 -7.02 9.76 3.69
C ASN A 180 -6.81 8.54 2.77
N GLU A 181 -5.72 8.55 2.01
CA GLU A 181 -5.36 7.44 1.10
C GLU A 181 -5.05 6.14 1.85
N ALA A 182 -4.61 6.20 3.11
CA ALA A 182 -4.31 4.99 3.90
C ALA A 182 -5.58 4.23 4.32
N GLY A 183 -6.76 4.83 4.20
CA GLY A 183 -8.05 4.20 4.49
C GLY A 183 -8.69 3.51 3.28
N LEU A 184 -8.06 3.58 2.10
CA LEU A 184 -8.54 2.90 0.89
C LEU A 184 -8.39 1.39 1.04
N ASP A 185 -9.43 0.66 0.62
CA ASP A 185 -9.42 -0.79 0.63
C ASP A 185 -8.87 -1.32 -0.70
N ALA A 186 -7.91 -2.24 -0.66
CA ALA A 186 -7.26 -2.77 -1.85
C ALA A 186 -7.95 -4.06 -2.30
N LEU A 187 -8.55 -4.07 -3.48
CA LEU A 187 -9.31 -5.22 -4.01
C LEU A 187 -8.47 -6.20 -4.83
N GLY A 188 -7.20 -5.87 -5.09
CA GLY A 188 -6.34 -6.56 -6.05
C GLY A 188 -6.36 -5.90 -7.43
N GLY A 189 -5.45 -6.30 -8.32
CA GLY A 189 -5.32 -5.69 -9.66
C GLY A 189 -4.98 -4.19 -9.64
N ASN A 190 -4.33 -3.71 -8.57
CA ASN A 190 -4.09 -2.28 -8.31
C ASN A 190 -5.37 -1.42 -8.22
N LEU A 191 -6.51 -2.05 -7.92
CA LEU A 191 -7.78 -1.38 -7.70
C LEU A 191 -7.98 -1.09 -6.21
N PHE A 192 -8.49 0.10 -5.94
CA PHE A 192 -8.83 0.61 -4.63
C PHE A 192 -10.32 0.95 -4.58
N ARG A 193 -10.92 0.71 -3.42
CA ARG A 193 -12.31 1.06 -3.10
C ARG A 193 -12.33 2.11 -2.00
N GLU A 194 -13.23 3.07 -2.11
CA GLU A 194 -13.46 4.05 -1.04
C GLU A 194 -14.16 3.39 0.17
N ASN A 195 -13.80 3.86 1.37
CA ASN A 195 -14.37 3.40 2.63
C ASN A 195 -14.66 4.62 3.54
N GLN A 196 -15.40 4.42 4.63
CA GLN A 196 -15.65 5.46 5.63
C GLN A 196 -14.35 6.06 6.18
N ALA A 197 -13.27 5.26 6.27
CA ALA A 197 -11.96 5.70 6.74
C ALA A 197 -11.17 6.52 5.70
N SER A 198 -11.42 6.34 4.39
CA SER A 198 -10.76 7.15 3.34
C SER A 198 -11.41 8.52 3.16
N GLY A 199 -12.69 8.62 3.55
CA GLY A 199 -13.57 9.72 3.16
C GLY A 199 -14.08 9.55 1.72
N ALA A 200 -15.00 10.41 1.33
CA ALA A 200 -15.56 10.43 -0.02
C ALA A 200 -14.52 10.91 -1.05
N ALA A 201 -14.58 10.36 -2.26
CA ALA A 201 -13.78 10.82 -3.39
C ALA A 201 -14.07 12.29 -3.73
N VAL A 202 -13.04 13.13 -3.72
CA VAL A 202 -13.09 14.49 -4.25
C VAL A 202 -12.66 14.44 -5.71
N ILE A 203 -13.64 14.55 -6.62
CA ILE A 203 -13.40 14.51 -8.06
C ILE A 203 -13.04 15.91 -8.55
N GLY A 204 -11.99 16.01 -9.36
CA GLY A 204 -11.59 17.25 -10.00
C GLY A 204 -10.90 17.02 -11.33
N ASN A 205 -10.63 18.12 -12.02
CA ASN A 205 -9.93 18.07 -13.28
C ASN A 205 -8.42 17.96 -13.02
N PRO A 206 -7.70 17.15 -13.81
CA PRO A 206 -6.25 17.13 -13.80
C PRO A 206 -5.67 18.54 -14.03
N GLY A 207 -4.63 18.88 -13.28
CA GLY A 207 -3.93 20.17 -13.40
C GLY A 207 -4.54 21.34 -12.61
N ASP A 208 -5.71 21.18 -12.00
CA ASP A 208 -6.25 22.15 -11.03
C ASP A 208 -5.46 22.13 -9.71
N SER A 209 -5.60 23.18 -8.90
CA SER A 209 -4.90 23.30 -7.61
C SER A 209 -5.29 22.15 -6.68
N GLY A 210 -4.30 21.33 -6.29
CA GLY A 210 -4.50 20.15 -5.44
C GLY A 210 -4.67 18.82 -6.18
N PHE A 211 -4.68 18.84 -7.51
CA PHE A 211 -4.84 17.67 -8.37
C PHE A 211 -3.57 17.37 -9.19
N ALA A 212 -3.34 16.09 -9.48
CA ALA A 212 -2.24 15.66 -10.34
C ALA A 212 -2.40 16.15 -11.78
N LYS A 213 -1.26 16.30 -12.47
CA LYS A 213 -1.22 16.50 -13.93
C LYS A 213 -1.10 15.15 -14.62
N ILE A 214 -1.71 15.03 -15.79
CA ILE A 214 -1.56 13.83 -16.63
C ILE A 214 -0.36 14.01 -17.57
N HIS A 215 0.51 13.01 -17.64
CA HIS A 215 1.53 12.88 -18.67
C HIS A 215 1.19 11.71 -19.58
N GLN A 216 1.10 11.98 -20.88
CA GLN A 216 0.83 10.98 -21.90
C GLN A 216 2.11 10.26 -22.32
N GLY A 217 2.04 8.95 -22.53
CA GLY A 217 3.20 8.13 -22.90
C GLY A 217 4.15 7.89 -21.74
N TYR A 218 3.61 7.87 -20.52
CA TYR A 218 4.36 7.55 -19.32
C TYR A 218 3.55 6.59 -18.47
N LEU A 219 4.24 5.71 -17.75
CA LEU A 219 3.65 4.91 -16.68
C LEU A 219 4.37 5.22 -15.37
N GLU A 220 3.60 5.25 -14.28
CA GLU A 220 4.17 5.34 -12.94
C GLU A 220 4.74 3.98 -12.54
N SER A 221 6.03 3.93 -12.21
CA SER A 221 6.68 2.72 -11.69
C SER A 221 6.34 2.52 -10.22
N SER A 222 6.54 1.31 -9.70
CA SER A 222 6.45 1.05 -8.26
C SER A 222 7.38 1.98 -7.47
N ASN A 223 6.96 2.40 -6.27
CA ASN A 223 7.81 3.18 -5.37
C ASN A 223 8.66 2.31 -4.42
N VAL A 224 8.75 1.01 -4.72
CA VAL A 224 9.52 0.02 -3.96
C VAL A 224 11.00 0.10 -4.35
N ASP A 225 11.88 0.22 -3.36
CA ASP A 225 13.33 0.14 -3.55
C ASP A 225 13.83 -1.30 -3.26
N PRO A 226 14.28 -2.07 -4.27
CA PRO A 226 14.72 -3.46 -4.10
C PRO A 226 15.82 -3.62 -3.07
N VAL A 227 16.80 -2.71 -3.05
CA VAL A 227 17.96 -2.83 -2.17
C VAL A 227 17.50 -2.65 -0.73
N LYS A 228 16.62 -1.67 -0.50
CA LYS A 228 16.04 -1.44 0.82
C LYS A 228 15.17 -2.61 1.27
N GLU A 229 14.28 -3.13 0.42
CA GLU A 229 13.45 -4.29 0.78
C GLU A 229 14.29 -5.52 1.13
N ILE A 230 15.36 -5.82 0.37
CA ILE A 230 16.21 -6.98 0.65
C ILE A 230 16.94 -6.83 1.99
N THR A 231 17.44 -5.64 2.31
CA THR A 231 18.09 -5.40 3.61
C THR A 231 17.12 -5.53 4.77
N GLU A 232 15.89 -5.02 4.62
CA GLU A 232 14.82 -5.19 5.60
C GLU A 232 14.37 -6.65 5.72
N LEU A 233 14.31 -7.40 4.61
CA LEU A 233 13.98 -8.83 4.59
C LEU A 233 15.00 -9.64 5.40
N ILE A 234 16.30 -9.39 5.19
CA ILE A 234 17.38 -10.06 5.93
C ILE A 234 17.28 -9.72 7.42
N ALA A 235 16.97 -8.46 7.77
CA ALA A 235 16.78 -8.05 9.16
C ALA A 235 15.58 -8.77 9.80
N ALA A 236 14.45 -8.85 9.09
CA ALA A 236 13.24 -9.54 9.55
C ALA A 236 13.47 -11.05 9.72
N GLN A 237 14.18 -11.70 8.78
CA GLN A 237 14.56 -13.11 8.87
C GLN A 237 15.45 -13.38 10.08
N ARG A 238 16.49 -12.55 10.31
CA ARG A 238 17.34 -12.66 11.50
C ARG A 238 16.54 -12.45 12.79
N ALA A 239 15.59 -11.52 12.80
CA ALA A 239 14.72 -11.31 13.96
C ALA A 239 13.83 -12.54 14.23
N TYR A 240 13.28 -13.16 13.18
CA TYR A 240 12.54 -14.41 13.29
C TYR A 240 13.41 -15.55 13.85
N GLU A 241 14.63 -15.73 13.32
CA GLU A 241 15.59 -16.74 13.80
C GLU A 241 15.98 -16.50 15.27
N MET A 242 16.19 -15.25 15.67
CA MET A 242 16.48 -14.90 17.07
C MET A 242 15.32 -15.26 17.99
N ASN A 243 14.08 -14.96 17.60
CA ASN A 243 12.90 -15.34 18.39
C ASN A 243 12.74 -16.86 18.51
N SER A 244 13.03 -17.62 17.44
CA SER A 244 13.05 -19.08 17.48
C SER A 244 14.11 -19.62 18.46
N LYS A 245 15.32 -19.05 18.47
CA LYS A 245 16.38 -19.40 19.44
C LYS A 245 15.96 -19.12 20.89
N VAL A 246 15.20 -18.05 21.14
CA VAL A 246 14.66 -17.76 22.48
C VAL A 246 13.70 -18.85 22.95
N ILE A 247 12.88 -19.38 22.05
CA ILE A 247 11.98 -20.49 22.35
C ILE A 247 12.76 -21.77 22.65
N SER A 248 13.74 -22.13 21.81
CA SER A 248 14.59 -23.30 22.07
C SER A 248 15.33 -23.18 23.40
N ALA A 249 15.87 -22.01 23.73
CA ALA A 249 16.55 -21.78 25.01
C ALA A 249 15.58 -21.90 26.20
N ALA A 250 14.35 -21.42 26.07
CA ALA A 250 13.32 -21.59 27.10
C ALA A 250 12.91 -23.06 27.27
N ASP A 251 12.81 -23.82 26.18
CA ASP A 251 12.53 -25.26 26.20
C ASP A 251 13.69 -26.06 26.81
N ASP A 252 14.93 -25.70 26.53
CA ASP A 252 16.12 -26.31 27.15
C ASP A 252 16.16 -26.07 28.67
N MET A 253 15.82 -24.85 29.13
CA MET A 253 15.68 -24.55 30.55
C MET A 253 14.60 -25.42 31.21
N PHE A 254 13.45 -25.58 30.56
CA PHE A 254 12.38 -26.45 31.05
C PHE A 254 12.77 -27.92 31.11
N SER A 255 13.42 -28.42 30.06
CA SER A 255 13.94 -29.78 29.99
C SER A 255 14.90 -30.04 31.16
N THR A 256 15.81 -29.10 31.43
CA THR A 256 16.76 -29.19 32.54
C THR A 256 16.06 -29.21 33.90
N ILE A 257 15.02 -28.37 34.10
CA ILE A 257 14.24 -28.35 35.33
C ILE A 257 13.50 -29.68 35.52
N THR A 258 12.82 -30.17 34.47
CA THR A 258 12.01 -31.39 34.53
C THR A 258 12.87 -32.63 34.75
N LYS A 259 14.07 -32.66 34.15
CA LYS A 259 15.01 -33.79 34.26
C LYS A 259 15.73 -33.87 35.61
N ASN A 260 15.79 -32.76 36.33
CA ASN A 260 16.37 -32.66 37.67
C ASN A 260 15.31 -32.70 38.81
N MET A 261 14.02 -32.89 38.49
CA MET A 261 13.00 -33.19 39.49
C MET A 261 13.00 -34.70 39.78
N PRO A 262 13.14 -35.13 41.05
CA PRO A 262 13.09 -36.54 41.43
C PRO A 262 11.70 -37.17 41.25
#